data_AF-A0A967HQR3-F1
#
_entry.id   AF-A0A967HQR3-F1
#
_cell.length_a   1.000
_cell.length_b   1.000
_cell.length_c   1.000
_cell.angle_alpha   90.00
_cell.angle_beta   90.00
_cell.angle_gamma   90.00
#
_symmetry.space_group_name_H-M   'P 1'
#
loop_
_entity.id
_entity.type
_entity.pdbx_description
1 polymer ?
#
loop_
_entity_poly.entity_id
_entity_poly.type
_entity_poly.pdbx_seq_one_letter_code
_entity_poly.pdbx_strand_id
1 'polypeptide(L)' 'MAEGDALLIVDVQNDFCPGGALPVPQGDRVVPVLNRYIERFRDRGLPIFA' A
#
# COMPACT_ATOMS: atom_id res chain seq x y z
N MET A 1 8.79 13.33 3.88
CA MET A 1 9.31 12.75 2.63
C MET A 1 9.90 13.88 1.80
N ALA A 2 10.90 13.56 0.98
CA ALA A 2 11.79 14.48 0.26
C ALA A 2 12.00 14.02 -1.20
N GLU A 3 12.77 14.76 -1.97
CA GLU A 3 13.22 14.31 -3.30
C GLU A 3 14.07 13.04 -3.16
N GLY A 4 13.82 12.05 -4.03
CA GLY A 4 14.46 10.74 -3.96
C GLY A 4 13.71 9.67 -3.15
N ASP A 5 12.66 10.04 -2.40
CA ASP A 5 11.81 9.05 -1.73
C ASP A 5 10.85 8.37 -2.74
N ALA A 6 10.53 7.10 -2.50
CA ALA A 6 9.53 6.34 -3.24
C ALA A 6 8.64 5.50 -2.30
N LEU A 7 7.41 5.21 -2.71
CA LEU A 7 6.51 4.28 -2.03
C LEU A 7 6.50 2.96 -2.79
N LEU A 8 6.92 1.88 -2.14
CA LEU A 8 6.77 0.51 -2.63
C LEU A 8 5.67 -0.19 -1.86
N ILE A 9 4.64 -0.64 -2.56
CA ILE A 9 3.52 -1.42 -2.04
C ILE A 9 3.85 -2.88 -2.35
N VAL A 10 3.88 -3.74 -1.33
CA VAL A 10 4.26 -5.15 -1.48
C VAL A 10 3.09 -6.02 -1.10
N ASP A 11 2.68 -6.90 -2.02
CA ASP A 11 1.75 -8.00 -1.77
C ASP A 11 0.44 -7.59 -1.09
N VAL A 12 -0.08 -6.39 -1.39
CA VAL A 12 -1.43 -5.97 -0.98
C VAL A 12 -2.43 -6.44 -2.04
N GLN A 13 -2.56 -7.75 -2.15
CA GLN A 13 -3.44 -8.45 -3.09
C GLN A 13 -4.63 -9.05 -2.34
N ASN A 14 -5.76 -9.23 -3.04
CA ASN A 14 -6.96 -9.84 -2.46
C ASN A 14 -6.68 -11.24 -1.87
N ASP A 15 -5.76 -12.00 -2.47
CA ASP A 15 -5.39 -13.34 -2.02
C ASP A 15 -4.76 -13.36 -0.63
N PHE A 16 -4.10 -12.27 -0.23
CA PHE A 16 -3.49 -12.10 1.09
C PHE A 16 -4.41 -11.41 2.11
N CYS A 17 -5.58 -10.92 1.68
CA CYS A 17 -6.60 -10.37 2.58
C CYS A 17 -7.51 -11.48 3.16
N PRO A 18 -8.23 -11.22 4.26
CA PRO A 18 -9.21 -12.18 4.79
C PRO A 18 -10.24 -12.59 3.72
N GLY A 19 -10.40 -13.91 3.52
CA GLY A 19 -11.25 -14.49 2.48
C GLY A 19 -10.53 -14.80 1.16
N GLY A 20 -9.26 -14.45 1.02
CA GLY A 20 -8.40 -14.80 -0.12
C GLY A 20 -7.85 -16.23 -0.09
N ALA A 21 -7.05 -16.59 -1.10
CA ALA A 21 -6.45 -17.91 -1.24
C ALA A 21 -5.33 -18.20 -0.20
N LEU A 22 -4.63 -17.17 0.29
CA LEU A 22 -3.59 -17.28 1.32
C LEU A 22 -3.73 -16.15 2.35
N PRO A 23 -4.80 -16.15 3.17
CA PRO A 23 -5.17 -14.99 3.96
C PRO A 23 -4.14 -14.72 5.06
N VAL A 24 -3.64 -13.48 5.11
CA VAL A 24 -2.90 -12.95 6.24
C VAL A 24 -3.92 -12.44 7.27
N PRO A 25 -3.84 -12.86 8.55
CA PRO A 25 -4.74 -12.37 9.58
C PRO A 25 -4.74 -10.84 9.65
N GLN A 26 -5.92 -10.24 9.47
CA GLN A 26 -6.11 -8.78 9.48
C GLN A 26 -5.32 -8.02 8.39
N GLY A 27 -4.92 -8.69 7.30
CA GLY A 27 -4.12 -8.10 6.21
C GLY A 27 -4.80 -6.91 5.53
N ASP A 28 -6.13 -6.85 5.55
CA ASP A 28 -6.93 -5.74 5.05
C ASP A 28 -6.78 -4.44 5.85
N ARG A 29 -6.34 -4.50 7.11
CA ARG A 29 -6.18 -3.32 7.97
C ARG A 29 -5.10 -2.35 7.51
N VAL A 30 -4.18 -2.79 6.64
CA VAL A 30 -3.16 -1.92 6.05
C VAL A 30 -3.76 -0.98 5.00
N VAL A 31 -4.88 -1.34 4.36
CA VAL A 31 -5.43 -0.63 3.20
C VAL A 31 -5.77 0.85 3.51
N PRO A 32 -6.44 1.20 4.63
CA PRO A 32 -6.71 2.60 4.95
C PRO A 32 -5.43 3.40 5.20
N VAL A 33 -4.39 2.78 5.77
CA VAL A 33 -3.09 3.43 5.99
C VAL A 33 -2.40 3.66 4.65
N LEU A 34 -2.36 2.62 3.82
CA LEU A 34 -1.77 2.63 2.48
C LEU A 34 -2.38 3.72 1.60
N ASN A 35 -3.71 3.84 1.58
CA ASN A 35 -4.41 4.87 0.80
C ASN A 35 -3.97 6.29 1.18
N ARG A 36 -3.78 6.57 2.48
CA ARG A 36 -3.27 7.88 2.94
C ARG A 36 -1.83 8.13 2.48
N TYR A 37 -1.00 7.10 2.39
CA TYR A 37 0.36 7.25 1.86
C TYR A 37 0.36 7.45 0.35
N ILE A 38 -0.48 6.72 -0.39
CA ILE A 38 -0.66 6.91 -1.84
C ILE A 38 -1.05 8.36 -2.13
N GLU A 39 -2.02 8.92 -1.41
CA GLU A 39 -2.42 10.33 -1.54
C GLU A 39 -1.24 11.27 -1.29
N ARG A 40 -0.52 11.09 -0.17
CA ARG A 40 0.63 11.95 0.16
C ARG A 40 1.78 11.88 -0.86
N PHE A 41 2.01 10.71 -1.47
CA PHE A 41 3.03 10.56 -2.52
C PHE A 41 2.55 11.18 -3.84
N ARG A 42 1.27 11.02 -4.20
CA ARG A 42 0.64 11.66 -5.37
C ARG A 42 0.68 13.18 -5.29
N ASP A 43 0.30 13.75 -4.14
CA ASP A 43 0.28 15.20 -3.91
C ASP A 43 1.67 15.85 -4.06
N ARG A 44 2.72 15.05 -3.87
CA ARG A 44 4.12 15.50 -3.94
C ARG A 44 4.81 15.09 -5.25
N GLY A 45 4.08 14.48 -6.18
CA GLY A 45 4.61 13.99 -7.45
C GLY A 45 5.71 12.91 -7.30
N LEU A 46 5.71 12.17 -6.18
CA LEU A 46 6.73 11.16 -5.92
C LEU A 46 6.33 9.78 -6.50
N PRO A 47 7.32 8.92 -6.83
CA PRO A 47 7.06 7.61 -7.39
C PRO A 47 6.30 6.66 -6.45
N ILE A 48 5.39 5.88 -7.04
CA ILE A 48 4.64 4.82 -6.37
C ILE A 48 4.74 3.57 -7.23
N PHE A 49 5.18 2.47 -6.63
CA PHE A 49 5.28 1.15 -7.25
C PHE A 49 4.46 0.15 -6.43
N ALA A 50 3.81 -0.79 -7.09
CA ALA A 50 2.99 -1.84 -6.48
C ALA A 50 3.20 -3.17 -7.20
#